data_AF-A0A811L194-F1
#
_entry.id   AF-A0A811L194-F1
#
_cell.length_a   1.000
_cell.length_b   1.000
_cell.length_c   1.000
_cell.angle_alpha   90.00
_cell.angle_beta   90.00
_cell.angle_gamma   90.00
#
_symmetry.space_group_name_H-M   'P 1'
#
loop_
_entity.id
_entity.type
_entity.pdbx_description
1 polymer ?
#
loop_
_entity_poly.entity_id
_entity_poly.type
_entity_poly.pdbx_seq_one_letter_code
_entity_poly.pdbx_strand_id
1 'polypeptide(L)' 'MHDLNEALDDLRQAIPYAHGTSVRKLSKIATLLLARNHIVMQANAIEELRQTVKELQSKVEKLEKDDQHTLPC' A
#
# COMPACT_ATOMS: atom_id res chain seq x y z
N MET A 1 -30.38 -10.59 -2.58
CA MET A 1 -29.81 -9.44 -3.34
C MET A 1 -29.31 -8.31 -2.44
N HIS A 2 -29.65 -8.30 -1.14
CA HIS A 2 -29.18 -7.31 -0.17
C HIS A 2 -27.71 -7.53 0.20
N ASP A 3 -27.34 -8.78 0.53
CA ASP A 3 -25.99 -9.16 0.99
C ASP A 3 -24.88 -8.80 0.00
N LEU A 4 -25.13 -8.97 -1.30
CA LEU A 4 -24.17 -8.59 -2.34
C LEU A 4 -23.94 -7.08 -2.38
N ASN A 5 -24.98 -6.28 -2.17
CA ASN A 5 -24.83 -4.82 -2.18
C ASN A 5 -24.16 -4.35 -0.89
N GLU A 6 -24.46 -4.97 0.25
CA GLU A 6 -23.79 -4.72 1.53
C GLU A 6 -22.29 -5.01 1.44
N ALA A 7 -21.91 -6.19 0.93
CA ALA A 7 -20.50 -6.54 0.72
C ALA A 7 -19.78 -5.57 -0.25
N LEU A 8 -20.47 -5.06 -1.27
CA LEU A 8 -19.90 -4.06 -2.17
C LEU A 8 -19.78 -2.68 -1.51
N ASP A 9 -20.68 -2.32 -0.61
CA ASP A 9 -20.61 -1.07 0.16
C ASP A 9 -19.44 -1.11 1.15
N ASP A 10 -19.23 -2.24 1.84
CA ASP A 10 -18.05 -2.48 2.67
C ASP A 10 -16.76 -2.41 1.85
N LEU A 11 -16.75 -3.04 0.66
CA LEU A 11 -15.60 -2.97 -0.24
C LEU A 11 -15.27 -1.52 -0.65
N ARG A 12 -16.28 -0.66 -0.87
CA ARG A 12 -16.04 0.76 -1.17
C ARG A 12 -15.41 1.51 -0.01
N GLN A 13 -15.68 1.12 1.24
CA GLN A 13 -15.04 1.76 2.40
C GLN A 13 -13.52 1.49 2.44
N ALA A 14 -13.07 0.37 1.89
CA ALA A 14 -11.65 0.02 1.83
C ALA A 14 -10.89 0.67 0.66
N ILE A 15 -11.59 1.24 -0.33
CA ILE A 15 -10.97 1.83 -1.52
C ILE A 15 -10.76 3.33 -1.31
N PRO A 16 -9.54 3.87 -1.48
CA PRO A 16 -9.29 5.29 -1.38
C PRO A 16 -10.06 6.04 -2.47
N TYR A 17 -10.54 7.24 -2.15
CA TYR A 17 -11.37 8.08 -3.03
C TYR A 17 -12.75 7.51 -3.36
N ALA A 18 -13.11 6.34 -2.83
CA ALA A 18 -14.47 5.81 -2.88
C ALA A 18 -15.36 6.39 -1.76
N HIS A 19 -15.07 7.62 -1.32
CA HIS A 19 -15.84 8.35 -0.31
C HIS A 19 -16.49 9.59 -0.95
N GLY A 20 -17.82 9.60 -1.07
CA GLY A 20 -18.57 10.75 -1.58
C GLY A 20 -19.96 10.40 -2.09
N THR A 21 -20.85 11.39 -2.19
CA THR A 21 -22.22 11.23 -2.71
C THR A 21 -22.26 10.69 -4.14
N SER A 22 -21.23 10.98 -4.94
CA SER A 22 -21.04 10.45 -6.29
C SER A 22 -20.65 8.97 -6.30
N VAL A 23 -19.92 8.50 -5.27
CA VAL A 23 -19.44 7.12 -5.17
C VAL A 23 -20.57 6.13 -4.84
N ARG A 24 -21.60 6.58 -4.14
CA ARG A 24 -22.83 5.79 -3.90
C ARG A 24 -23.55 5.41 -5.21
N LYS A 25 -23.19 6.03 -6.35
CA LYS A 25 -23.68 5.73 -7.71
C LYS A 25 -22.73 4.83 -8.53
N LEU A 26 -21.61 4.36 -7.97
CA LEU A 26 -20.72 3.45 -8.68
C LEU A 26 -21.42 2.12 -8.96
N SER A 27 -21.37 1.70 -10.23
CA SER A 27 -21.85 0.40 -10.63
C SER A 27 -21.07 -0.72 -9.94
N LYS A 28 -21.66 -1.92 -9.85
CA LYS A 28 -21.00 -3.10 -9.29
C LYS A 28 -19.68 -3.39 -10.02
N ILE A 29 -19.69 -3.28 -11.35
CA ILE A 29 -18.51 -3.47 -12.20
C ILE A 29 -17.44 -2.41 -11.90
N ALA A 30 -17.81 -1.13 -11.80
CA ALA A 30 -16.87 -0.06 -11.49
C ALA A 30 -16.23 -0.25 -10.10
N THR A 31 -17.01 -0.70 -9.13
CA THR A 31 -16.52 -1.01 -7.78
C THR A 31 -15.48 -2.13 -7.80
N LEU A 32 -15.75 -3.22 -8.53
CA LEU A 32 -14.79 -4.33 -8.69
C LEU A 32 -13.52 -3.92 -9.44
N LEU A 33 -13.65 -3.07 -10.46
CA LEU A 33 -12.50 -2.55 -11.21
C LEU A 33 -11.59 -1.70 -10.31
N LEU A 34 -12.17 -0.78 -9.53
CA LEU A 34 -11.42 0.04 -8.59
C LEU A 34 -10.75 -0.80 -7.50
N ALA A 35 -11.46 -1.78 -6.94
CA ALA A 35 -10.90 -2.70 -5.95
C ALA A 35 -9.67 -3.44 -6.49
N ARG A 36 -9.76 -3.99 -7.70
CA ARG A 36 -8.63 -4.68 -8.36
C ARG A 36 -7.44 -3.75 -8.52
N ASN A 37 -7.68 -2.55 -9.03
CA ASN A 37 -6.59 -1.58 -9.25
C ASN A 37 -5.96 -1.14 -7.94
N HIS A 38 -6.75 -1.00 -6.88
CA HIS A 38 -6.24 -0.65 -5.55
C HIS A 38 -5.34 -1.76 -4.98
N ILE A 39 -5.74 -3.03 -5.10
CA ILE A 39 -4.92 -4.17 -4.66
C ILE A 39 -3.57 -4.19 -5.39
N VAL A 40 -3.57 -4.02 -6.72
CA VAL A 40 -2.33 -3.99 -7.52
C VAL A 40 -1.42 -2.84 -7.08
N MET A 41 -1.99 -1.65 -6.87
CA MET A 41 -1.24 -0.49 -6.39
C MET A 41 -0.64 -0.72 -5.00
N GLN A 42 -1.40 -1.30 -4.06
CA GLN A 42 -0.90 -1.63 -2.74
C GLN A 42 0.23 -2.67 -2.78
N ALA A 43 0.10 -3.69 -3.63
CA ALA A 43 1.14 -4.72 -3.80
C ALA A 43 2.47 -4.10 -4.27
N ASN A 44 2.41 -3.25 -5.31
CA ASN A 44 3.59 -2.56 -5.82
C ASN A 44 4.23 -1.65 -4.76
N ALA A 45 3.41 -0.89 -4.02
CA ALA A 45 3.89 -0.02 -2.95
C ALA A 45 4.59 -0.83 -1.82
N ILE A 46 4.08 -2.02 -1.48
CA ILE A 46 4.71 -2.90 -0.50
C ILE A 46 6.08 -3.40 -1.01
N GLU A 47 6.20 -3.74 -2.29
CA GLU A 47 7.47 -4.16 -2.89
C GLU A 47 8.52 -3.04 -2.87
N GLU A 48 8.13 -1.82 -3.25
CA GLU A 48 8.99 -0.63 -3.21
C GLU A 48 9.46 -0.30 -1.79
N LEU A 49 8.56 -0.38 -0.80
CA LEU A 49 8.90 -0.15 0.60
C LEU A 49 9.86 -1.21 1.14
N ARG A 50 9.66 -2.50 0.77
CA ARG A 50 10.59 -3.58 1.15
C ARG A 50 11.99 -3.34 0.60
N GLN A 51 12.09 -2.89 -0.66
CA GLN A 51 13.37 -2.56 -1.27
C GLN A 51 14.03 -1.37 -0.58
N THR A 52 13.26 -0.32 -0.27
CA THR A 52 13.74 0.87 0.46
C THR A 52 14.27 0.48 1.85
N VAL A 53 13.54 -0.36 2.59
CA VAL A 53 13.96 -0.85 3.91
C VAL A 53 15.28 -1.62 3.81
N LYS A 54 15.42 -2.51 2.83
CA LYS A 54 16.66 -3.28 2.59
C LYS A 54 17.86 -2.37 2.29
N GLU A 55 17.65 -1.34 1.47
CA GLU A 55 18.69 -0.36 1.16
C GLU A 55 19.11 0.45 2.38
N LEU A 56 18.15 0.87 3.21
CA LEU A 56 18.44 1.58 4.46
C LEU A 56 19.18 0.68 5.45
N GLN A 57 18.77 -0.58 5.61
CA GLN A 57 19.48 -1.56 6.44
C GLN A 57 20.92 -1.73 5.97
N SER A 58 21.14 -1.89 4.65
CA SER A 58 22.48 -2.00 4.08
C SER A 58 23.34 -0.75 4.28
N LYS A 59 22.72 0.45 4.36
CA LYS A 59 23.41 1.71 4.66
C LYS A 59 23.78 1.80 6.14
N VAL A 60 22.88 1.42 7.05
CA VAL A 60 23.13 1.38 8.49
C VAL A 60 24.32 0.46 8.80
N GLU A 61 24.34 -0.75 8.25
CA GLU A 61 25.44 -1.71 8.44
C GLU A 61 26.80 -1.21 7.93
N LYS A 62 26.82 -0.32 6.93
CA LYS A 62 28.06 0.28 6.42
C LYS A 62 28.57 1.36 7.36
N LEU A 63 27.67 2.23 7.83
CA LEU A 63 28.02 3.30 8.77
C LEU A 63 28.55 2.72 10.10
N GLU A 64 27.96 1.64 10.60
CA GLU A 64 28.46 0.93 11.80
C GLU A 64 29.88 0.37 11.61
N LYS A 65 30.25 -0.03 10.39
CA LYS A 65 31.60 -0.55 10.09
C LYS A 65 32.63 0.56 9.92
N ASP A 66 32.22 1.73 9.43
CA ASP A 66 33.09 2.89 9.25
C ASP A 66 33.47 3.52 10.61
N ASP A 67 32.59 3.46 11.62
CA ASP A 67 32.90 3.87 13.00
C ASP A 67 33.91 2.93 13.70
N GLN A 68 34.05 1.68 13.26
CA GLN A 68 35.02 0.74 13.84
C GLN A 68 36.47 0.98 13.34
N HIS A 69 36.67 1.74 12.26
CA HIS A 69 38.00 2.01 11.67
C HIS A 69 38.60 3.39 12.05
N THR A 70 37.94 4.18 12.90
CA THR A 70 38.37 5.55 13.27
C THR A 70 38.87 5.70 14.72
N LEU A 71 39.26 4.61 15.39
CA LEU A 71 40.05 4.68 16.63
C LEU A 71 41.51 4.29 16.40
N PRO A 72 42.38 5.25 15.99
CA PRO A 72 43.80 5.16 16.27
C PRO A 72 44.10 5.87 17.60
N CYS A 73 44.42 5.10 18.65
CA CYS A 73 45.37 5.39 19.73
C CYS A 73 45.47 4.16 20.63
#